data_AF-A0AA40JHA7-F1
#
_entry.id   AF-A0AA40JHA7-F1
#
_cell.length_a   1.000
_cell.length_b   1.000
_cell.length_c   1.000
_cell.angle_alpha   90.00
_cell.angle_beta   90.00
_cell.angle_gamma   90.00
#
_symmetry.space_group_name_H-M   'P 1'
#
loop_
_entity.id
_entity.type
_entity.pdbx_description
1 polymer ?
#
loop_
_entity_poly.entity_id
_entity_poly.type
_entity_poly.pdbx_seq_one_letter_code
_entity_poly.pdbx_strand_id
1 'polypeptide(L)'
;MNGIGTVSDGNISNVNVACNTAVSQPVPIDIIPVATGNGTALRVFIPVAMVGNNNVNINAILDTGSAGVVLNALSIFPSSIVTSNGFNFPPGQNSITYNGITVTNVGMSKSYGGQSSNPHTDIGNIGFAQISFGSNGEIVTASIPILFVYQVQANGTTSPPTTLQGNIIGINSSFNSVQTVGSTSQGTTSTVCSLTNLSNCGLVSPFRSINFAQGVDGGFLLK
;
A
#
# COMPACT_ATOMS: atom_id res chain seq x y z
N MET A 1 0.27 -6.59 42.00
CA MET A 1 0.05 -8.03 41.77
C MET A 1 -1.34 -8.17 41.20
N ASN A 2 -1.47 -8.22 39.87
CA ASN A 2 -2.75 -8.41 39.20
C ASN A 2 -2.96 -9.90 39.00
N GLY A 3 -4.04 -10.41 39.58
CA GLY A 3 -4.41 -11.82 39.56
C GLY A 3 -4.70 -12.29 38.14
N ILE A 4 -4.01 -13.37 37.78
CA ILE A 4 -4.33 -14.22 36.63
C ILE A 4 -5.67 -14.89 36.97
N GLY A 5 -6.73 -14.49 36.27
CA GLY A 5 -7.99 -15.21 36.29
C GLY A 5 -7.84 -16.51 35.51
N THR A 6 -7.78 -17.63 36.23
CA THR A 6 -7.95 -18.97 35.66
C THR A 6 -9.40 -19.12 35.19
N VAL A 7 -9.59 -19.35 33.90
CA VAL A 7 -10.88 -19.82 33.37
C VAL A 7 -10.90 -21.33 33.60
N SER A 8 -11.84 -21.81 34.41
CA SER A 8 -12.04 -23.24 34.66
C SER A 8 -12.42 -23.96 33.36
N ASP A 9 -11.86 -25.15 33.15
CA ASP A 9 -12.13 -26.09 32.04
C ASP A 9 -13.61 -26.51 31.92
N GLY A 10 -14.45 -25.56 31.50
CA GLY A 10 -15.80 -25.80 31.04
C GLY A 10 -15.76 -26.12 29.55
N ASN A 11 -15.53 -27.40 29.23
CA ASN A 11 -15.95 -28.06 27.99
C ASN A 11 -16.03 -27.14 26.75
N ILE A 12 -14.88 -26.78 26.16
CA ILE A 12 -14.84 -26.11 24.84
C ILE A 12 -15.16 -27.14 23.77
N SER A 13 -16.39 -27.63 23.76
CA SER A 13 -16.99 -28.26 22.59
C SER A 13 -17.16 -27.16 21.55
N ASN A 14 -16.30 -27.16 20.53
CA ASN A 14 -16.41 -26.41 19.28
C ASN A 14 -16.97 -24.99 19.43
N VAL A 15 -16.09 -23.99 19.54
CA VAL A 15 -16.47 -22.63 19.15
C VAL A 15 -16.75 -22.66 17.65
N ASN A 16 -18.01 -22.94 17.30
CA ASN A 16 -18.50 -22.83 15.95
C ASN A 16 -18.62 -21.34 15.66
N VAL A 17 -17.52 -20.74 15.20
CA VAL A 17 -17.57 -19.42 14.56
C VAL A 17 -18.37 -19.65 13.28
N ALA A 18 -19.69 -19.51 13.38
CA ALA A 18 -20.53 -19.44 12.20
C ALA A 18 -20.10 -18.18 11.45
N CYS A 19 -19.25 -18.34 10.44
CA CYS A 19 -19.02 -17.29 9.45
C CYS A 19 -20.39 -16.96 8.89
N ASN A 20 -20.96 -15.82 9.30
CA ASN A 20 -22.17 -15.32 8.70
C ASN A 20 -21.82 -15.00 7.24
N THR A 21 -22.17 -15.90 6.32
CA THR A 21 -21.80 -15.79 4.90
C THR A 21 -22.65 -14.76 4.17
N ALA A 22 -23.70 -14.22 4.81
CA ALA A 22 -24.53 -13.18 4.25
C ALA A 22 -23.95 -11.80 4.55
N VAL A 23 -23.44 -11.13 3.51
CA VAL A 23 -23.07 -9.71 3.57
C VAL A 23 -24.36 -8.89 3.75
N SER A 24 -24.61 -8.41 4.96
CA SER A 24 -25.84 -7.68 5.30
C SER A 24 -25.76 -6.18 5.03
N GLN A 25 -24.54 -5.62 4.98
CA GLN A 25 -24.29 -4.19 4.75
C GLN A 25 -23.01 -4.01 3.92
N PRO A 26 -23.07 -4.20 2.58
CA PRO A 26 -21.89 -4.03 1.74
C PRO A 26 -21.46 -2.56 1.71
N VAL A 27 -20.14 -2.32 1.79
CA VAL A 27 -19.56 -1.00 1.51
C VAL A 27 -19.29 -0.91 0.01
N PRO A 28 -20.00 -0.04 -0.74
CA PRO A 28 -19.69 0.20 -2.14
C PRO A 28 -18.38 0.98 -2.27
N ILE A 29 -17.56 0.58 -3.24
CA ILE A 29 -16.32 1.26 -3.59
C ILE A 29 -16.41 1.60 -5.06
N ASP A 30 -16.41 2.89 -5.37
CA ASP A 30 -16.39 3.35 -6.75
C ASP A 30 -15.03 3.08 -7.38
N ILE A 31 -15.08 2.48 -8.57
CA ILE A 31 -13.92 2.28 -9.44
C ILE A 31 -14.14 3.01 -10.75
N ILE A 32 -13.07 3.60 -11.29
CA ILE A 32 -13.13 4.46 -12.47
C ILE A 32 -12.42 3.74 -13.63
N PRO A 33 -13.16 3.14 -14.58
CA PRO A 33 -12.55 2.59 -15.78
C PRO A 33 -12.12 3.73 -16.72
N VAL A 34 -10.87 3.67 -17.18
CA VAL A 34 -10.29 4.67 -18.09
C VAL A 34 -9.60 3.96 -19.24
N ALA A 35 -9.96 4.34 -20.47
CA ALA A 35 -9.19 3.99 -21.66
C ALA A 35 -7.95 4.87 -21.74
N THR A 36 -6.76 4.29 -21.73
CA THR A 36 -5.50 5.06 -21.73
C THR A 36 -4.97 5.36 -23.15
N GLY A 37 -5.84 5.34 -24.16
CA GLY A 37 -5.53 5.69 -25.55
C GLY A 37 -6.44 4.98 -26.55
N ASN A 38 -6.27 5.29 -27.84
CA ASN A 38 -7.03 4.68 -28.94
C ASN A 38 -6.65 3.20 -29.12
N GLY A 39 -7.30 2.31 -28.37
CA GLY A 39 -7.11 0.85 -28.45
C GLY A 39 -6.10 0.26 -27.45
N THR A 40 -5.66 1.03 -26.45
CA THR A 40 -4.58 0.63 -25.53
C THR A 40 -5.04 0.57 -24.08
N ALA A 41 -4.80 -0.59 -23.45
CA ALA A 41 -4.96 -0.94 -22.03
C ALA A 41 -6.05 -0.17 -21.27
N LEU A 42 -7.20 -0.82 -21.08
CA LEU A 42 -8.18 -0.40 -20.08
C LEU A 42 -7.51 -0.49 -18.70
N ARG A 43 -7.54 0.62 -17.95
CA ARG A 43 -7.12 0.67 -16.56
C ARG A 43 -8.34 0.93 -15.70
N VAL A 44 -8.32 0.38 -14.50
CA VAL A 44 -9.31 0.66 -13.47
C VAL A 44 -8.59 1.43 -12.38
N PHE A 45 -9.16 2.55 -11.98
CA PHE A 45 -8.63 3.38 -10.91
C PHE A 45 -9.52 3.33 -9.68
N ILE A 46 -8.92 3.51 -8.52
CA ILE A 46 -9.59 3.69 -7.25
C ILE A 46 -9.10 5.00 -6.63
N PRO A 47 -10.00 5.93 -6.27
CA PRO A 47 -9.61 7.17 -5.61
C PRO A 47 -9.00 6.88 -4.23
N VAL A 48 -7.89 7.52 -3.92
CA VAL A 48 -7.32 7.62 -2.59
C VAL A 48 -7.62 9.02 -2.08
N ALA A 49 -8.36 9.10 -0.98
CA ALA A 49 -8.83 10.35 -0.40
C ALA A 49 -7.87 10.87 0.68
N MET A 50 -7.26 9.97 1.45
CA MET A 50 -6.28 10.34 2.48
C MET A 50 -5.08 9.41 2.55
N VAL A 51 -3.93 9.99 2.95
CA VAL A 51 -2.72 9.28 3.34
C VAL A 51 -2.20 9.88 4.65
N GLY A 52 -2.20 9.08 5.71
CA GLY A 52 -2.15 9.60 7.08
C GLY A 52 -3.31 10.56 7.31
N ASN A 53 -2.99 11.78 7.72
CA ASN A 53 -3.94 12.88 7.93
C ASN A 53 -3.93 13.90 6.77
N ASN A 54 -3.29 13.58 5.63
CA ASN A 54 -3.28 14.44 4.46
C ASN A 54 -4.45 14.10 3.54
N ASN A 55 -5.27 15.10 3.21
CA ASN A 55 -6.21 14.99 2.09
C ASN A 55 -5.42 14.99 0.78
N VAL A 56 -5.70 14.02 -0.08
CA VAL A 56 -5.05 13.88 -1.39
C VAL A 56 -6.10 13.66 -2.47
N ASN A 57 -5.75 13.97 -3.72
CA ASN A 57 -6.57 13.66 -4.89
C ASN A 57 -5.76 12.75 -5.82
N ILE A 58 -5.62 11.49 -5.41
CA ILE A 58 -4.82 10.49 -6.13
C ILE A 58 -5.76 9.44 -6.70
N ASN A 59 -5.71 9.23 -8.02
CA ASN A 59 -6.34 8.07 -8.66
C ASN A 59 -5.28 6.98 -8.80
N ALA A 60 -5.35 5.95 -7.96
CA ALA A 60 -4.41 4.84 -7.99
C ALA A 60 -4.92 3.72 -8.90
N ILE A 61 -4.03 3.08 -9.65
CA ILE A 61 -4.36 1.92 -10.48
C ILE A 61 -4.74 0.77 -9.56
N LEU A 62 -5.91 0.18 -9.78
CA LEU A 62 -6.30 -1.08 -9.16
C LEU A 62 -5.61 -2.22 -9.91
N ASP A 63 -4.67 -2.89 -9.26
CA ASP A 63 -3.84 -3.93 -9.87
C ASP A 63 -4.05 -5.30 -9.21
N THR A 64 -4.65 -6.22 -9.94
CA THR A 64 -4.87 -7.59 -9.47
C THR A 64 -3.62 -8.48 -9.57
N GLY A 65 -2.64 -8.08 -10.37
CA GLY A 65 -1.39 -8.80 -10.60
C GLY A 65 -0.33 -8.54 -9.53
N SER A 66 -0.53 -7.52 -8.69
CA SER A 66 0.43 -7.12 -7.67
C SER A 66 -0.25 -6.91 -6.32
N ALA A 67 0.52 -6.85 -5.23
CA ALA A 67 0.00 -6.61 -3.88
C ALA A 67 0.58 -5.32 -3.27
N GLY A 68 -0.23 -4.68 -2.44
CA GLY A 68 0.15 -3.54 -1.61
C GLY A 68 0.16 -2.19 -2.31
N VAL A 69 0.61 -1.17 -1.59
CA VAL A 69 0.36 0.23 -1.94
C VAL A 69 1.65 0.93 -2.34
N VAL A 70 1.62 1.55 -3.52
CA VAL A 70 2.70 2.38 -4.05
C VAL A 70 2.10 3.75 -4.35
N LEU A 71 2.68 4.82 -3.82
CA LEU A 71 2.14 6.18 -4.00
C LEU A 71 3.24 7.17 -4.39
N ASN A 72 2.90 8.12 -5.25
CA ASN A 72 3.77 9.20 -5.68
C ASN A 72 4.00 10.17 -4.51
N ALA A 73 5.19 10.10 -3.91
CA ALA A 73 5.59 10.93 -2.79
C ALA A 73 5.54 12.44 -3.11
N LEU A 74 5.85 12.83 -4.35
CA LEU A 74 5.87 14.23 -4.77
C LEU A 74 4.46 14.86 -4.79
N SER A 75 3.41 14.03 -4.78
CA SER A 75 2.02 14.48 -4.68
C SER A 75 1.47 14.54 -3.26
N ILE A 76 2.23 14.05 -2.28
CA ILE A 76 1.79 13.89 -0.87
C ILE A 76 2.60 14.80 0.05
N PHE A 77 3.92 14.84 -0.13
CA PHE A 77 4.83 15.56 0.74
C PHE A 77 5.29 16.88 0.09
N PRO A 78 5.53 17.93 0.88
CA PRO A 78 6.12 19.16 0.38
C PRO A 78 7.56 18.95 -0.11
N SER A 79 8.01 19.83 -1.01
CA SER A 79 9.36 19.78 -1.60
C SER A 79 10.51 19.91 -0.57
N SER A 80 10.22 20.44 0.62
CA SER A 80 11.17 20.49 1.74
C SER A 80 11.44 19.12 2.37
N ILE A 81 10.53 18.15 2.19
CA ILE A 81 10.63 16.79 2.72
C ILE A 81 11.09 15.81 1.65
N VAL A 82 10.60 15.94 0.41
CA VAL A 82 10.95 15.04 -0.69
C VAL A 82 11.17 15.81 -1.98
N THR A 83 12.16 15.40 -2.74
CA THR A 83 12.38 15.86 -4.12
C THR A 83 12.50 14.66 -5.04
N SER A 84 12.63 14.90 -6.34
CA SER A 84 12.99 13.83 -7.29
C SER A 84 14.35 13.20 -7.00
N ASN A 85 15.15 13.70 -6.05
CA ASN A 85 16.41 13.07 -5.63
C ASN A 85 16.24 12.18 -4.39
N GLY A 86 15.07 12.20 -3.74
CA GLY A 86 14.77 11.43 -2.54
C GLY A 86 14.24 12.27 -1.39
N PHE A 87 13.98 11.58 -0.28
CA PHE A 87 13.58 12.19 0.99
C PHE A 87 14.78 12.85 1.69
N ASN A 88 14.55 14.04 2.24
CA ASN A 88 15.54 14.80 2.98
C ASN A 88 15.47 14.47 4.47
N PHE A 89 16.23 13.47 4.91
CA PHE A 89 16.32 13.08 6.32
C PHE A 89 17.22 14.04 7.10
N PRO A 90 16.74 14.61 8.22
CA PRO A 90 17.61 15.35 9.11
C PRO A 90 18.79 14.48 9.59
N PRO A 91 19.99 15.05 9.78
CA PRO A 91 21.16 14.28 10.21
C PRO A 91 20.88 13.44 11.46
N GLY A 92 21.27 12.16 11.41
CA GLY A 92 21.10 11.22 12.52
C GLY A 92 19.70 10.61 12.66
N GLN A 93 18.75 10.95 11.78
CA GLN A 93 17.41 10.35 11.82
C GLN A 93 17.25 9.20 10.83
N ASN A 94 16.61 8.12 11.30
CA ASN A 94 16.27 6.95 10.49
C ASN A 94 14.84 6.99 9.96
N SER A 95 14.07 8.02 10.31
CA SER A 95 12.71 8.23 9.82
C SER A 95 12.31 9.70 9.88
N ILE A 96 11.28 10.06 9.12
CA ILE A 96 10.56 11.33 9.21
C ILE A 96 9.10 11.01 9.51
N THR A 97 8.47 11.81 10.36
CA THR A 97 7.01 11.80 10.54
C THR A 97 6.40 13.06 9.95
N TYR A 98 5.35 12.90 9.15
CA TYR A 98 4.61 14.00 8.53
C TYR A 98 3.13 13.65 8.48
N ASN A 99 2.30 14.42 9.21
CA ASN A 99 0.84 14.28 9.21
C ASN A 99 0.36 12.81 9.32
N GLY A 100 0.86 12.07 10.33
CA GLY A 100 0.48 10.68 10.55
C GLY A 100 1.13 9.65 9.60
N ILE A 101 2.05 10.07 8.75
CA ILE A 101 2.87 9.20 7.91
C ILE A 101 4.27 9.08 8.51
N THR A 102 4.79 7.87 8.67
CA THR A 102 6.17 7.62 9.06
C THR A 102 6.94 7.06 7.87
N VAL A 103 7.89 7.82 7.32
CA VAL A 103 8.77 7.38 6.23
C VAL A 103 10.13 7.00 6.80
N THR A 104 10.63 5.82 6.46
CA THR A 104 11.96 5.36 6.91
C THR A 104 13.05 5.81 5.94
N ASN A 105 14.29 5.90 6.38
CA ASN A 105 15.44 6.20 5.52
C ASN A 105 15.87 5.03 4.62
N VAL A 106 15.13 3.92 4.62
CA VAL A 106 15.42 2.77 3.77
C VAL A 106 14.83 3.01 2.38
N GLY A 107 15.73 3.25 1.42
CA GLY A 107 15.40 3.33 0.00
C GLY A 107 15.06 1.95 -0.56
N MET A 108 13.93 1.84 -1.23
CA MET A 108 13.43 0.63 -1.86
C MET A 108 13.15 0.83 -3.34
N SER A 109 13.29 -0.22 -4.13
CA SER A 109 12.94 -0.28 -5.54
C SER A 109 11.95 -1.40 -5.84
N LYS A 110 11.20 -1.19 -6.92
CA LYS A 110 10.19 -2.13 -7.39
C LYS A 110 10.09 -2.12 -8.91
N SER A 111 10.38 -3.25 -9.54
CA SER A 111 10.37 -3.38 -11.01
C SER A 111 9.07 -3.98 -11.52
N TYR A 112 8.60 -3.45 -12.65
CA TYR A 112 7.37 -3.83 -13.34
C TYR A 112 7.63 -4.18 -14.80
N GLY A 113 6.76 -5.03 -15.36
CA GLY A 113 6.75 -5.32 -16.80
C GLY A 113 7.94 -6.14 -17.29
N GLY A 114 8.44 -7.10 -16.50
CA GLY A 114 9.72 -7.81 -16.68
C GLY A 114 10.13 -8.22 -18.10
N GLN A 115 9.20 -8.69 -18.95
CA GLN A 115 9.45 -9.00 -20.38
C GLN A 115 8.59 -8.16 -21.35
N SER A 116 8.00 -7.06 -20.88
CA SER A 116 7.19 -6.15 -21.68
C SER A 116 8.06 -5.18 -22.49
N SER A 117 7.46 -4.53 -23.48
CA SER A 117 8.09 -3.46 -24.27
C SER A 117 8.36 -2.17 -23.50
N ASN A 118 7.94 -2.05 -22.23
CA ASN A 118 8.18 -0.86 -21.42
C ASN A 118 8.41 -1.20 -19.93
N PRO A 119 9.52 -1.89 -19.59
CA PRO A 119 9.87 -2.16 -18.21
C PRO A 119 10.21 -0.87 -17.49
N HIS A 120 9.79 -0.76 -16.23
CA HIS A 120 10.15 0.37 -15.39
C HIS A 120 10.41 -0.09 -13.96
N THR A 121 11.21 0.69 -13.24
CA THR A 121 11.50 0.50 -11.82
C THR A 121 11.12 1.75 -11.06
N ASP A 122 10.20 1.59 -10.13
CA ASP A 122 9.85 2.61 -9.15
C ASP A 122 10.91 2.64 -8.05
N ILE A 123 11.34 3.83 -7.65
CA ILE A 123 12.34 4.07 -6.62
C ILE A 123 11.75 5.04 -5.59
N GLY A 124 11.82 4.64 -4.33
CA GLY A 124 11.16 5.32 -3.23
C GLY A 124 11.75 4.99 -1.87
N ASN A 125 11.08 5.46 -0.82
CA ASN A 125 11.33 5.02 0.56
C ASN A 125 10.13 4.24 1.06
N ILE A 126 10.37 3.23 1.89
CA ILE A 126 9.28 2.54 2.58
C ILE A 126 8.80 3.40 3.76
N GLY A 127 7.49 3.57 3.86
CA GLY A 127 6.84 4.24 4.96
C GLY A 127 5.58 3.54 5.41
N PHE A 128 4.94 4.10 6.42
CA PHE A 128 3.79 3.53 7.10
C PHE A 128 2.76 4.61 7.33
N ALA A 129 1.53 4.36 6.88
CA ALA A 129 0.41 5.24 7.12
C ALA A 129 -0.91 4.47 7.05
N GLN A 130 -1.93 5.03 7.67
CA GLN A 130 -3.31 4.73 7.30
C GLN A 130 -3.59 5.36 5.94
N ILE A 131 -4.40 4.69 5.10
CA ILE A 131 -4.97 5.31 3.90
C ILE A 131 -6.49 5.19 3.95
N SER A 132 -7.17 6.14 3.30
CA SER A 132 -8.58 5.98 2.94
C SER A 132 -8.76 6.01 1.43
N PHE A 133 -9.61 5.12 0.92
CA PHE A 133 -9.85 4.97 -0.51
C PHE A 133 -11.31 4.60 -0.82
N GLY A 134 -11.70 4.82 -2.07
CA GLY A 134 -13.09 4.91 -2.53
C GLY A 134 -13.48 6.38 -2.77
N SER A 135 -14.63 6.62 -3.40
CA SER A 135 -15.05 7.96 -3.84
C SER A 135 -15.04 9.01 -2.74
N ASN A 136 -15.32 8.60 -1.50
CA ASN A 136 -15.35 9.47 -0.32
C ASN A 136 -14.47 8.92 0.82
N GLY A 137 -13.55 7.99 0.53
CA GLY A 137 -12.71 7.35 1.55
C GLY A 137 -13.48 6.34 2.41
N GLU A 138 -14.43 5.62 1.82
CA GLU A 138 -15.31 4.65 2.48
C GLU A 138 -14.53 3.51 3.16
N ILE A 139 -13.37 3.15 2.61
CA ILE A 139 -12.49 2.15 3.20
C ILE A 139 -11.31 2.82 3.86
N VAL A 140 -11.09 2.49 5.13
CA VAL A 140 -9.95 2.97 5.91
C VAL A 140 -9.13 1.78 6.40
N THR A 141 -7.82 1.85 6.21
CA THR A 141 -6.91 0.79 6.68
C THR A 141 -6.42 1.05 8.10
N ALA A 142 -5.91 0.03 8.78
CA ALA A 142 -4.87 0.23 9.79
C ALA A 142 -3.61 0.85 9.14
N SER A 143 -2.60 1.19 9.95
CA SER A 143 -1.32 1.64 9.38
C SER A 143 -0.66 0.48 8.62
N ILE A 144 -0.42 0.67 7.33
CA ILE A 144 0.15 -0.33 6.40
C ILE A 144 1.47 0.15 5.80
N PRO A 145 2.34 -0.75 5.33
CA PRO A 145 3.52 -0.37 4.55
C PRO A 145 3.12 0.20 3.18
N ILE A 146 3.76 1.29 2.79
CA ILE A 146 3.57 1.99 1.52
C ILE A 146 4.95 2.30 0.94
N LEU A 147 5.15 1.98 -0.34
CA LEU A 147 6.32 2.47 -1.07
C LEU A 147 6.02 3.89 -1.58
N PHE A 148 6.67 4.89 -0.99
CA PHE A 148 6.57 6.29 -1.40
C PHE A 148 7.60 6.61 -2.49
N VAL A 149 7.15 6.60 -3.74
CA VAL A 149 7.98 6.72 -4.95
C VAL A 149 8.26 8.19 -5.26
N TYR A 150 9.51 8.52 -5.53
CA TYR A 150 9.92 9.85 -5.99
C TYR A 150 10.69 9.82 -7.33
N GLN A 151 11.04 8.62 -7.82
CA GLN A 151 11.72 8.39 -9.09
C GLN A 151 11.17 7.16 -9.80
N VAL A 152 11.12 7.22 -11.12
CA VAL A 152 10.86 6.09 -12.01
C VAL A 152 12.00 5.99 -13.00
N GLN A 153 12.58 4.80 -13.12
CA GLN A 153 13.57 4.46 -14.12
C GLN A 153 12.94 3.61 -15.23
N ALA A 154 12.93 4.11 -16.46
CA ALA A 154 12.43 3.38 -17.62
C ALA A 154 13.35 3.62 -18.82
N ASN A 155 13.71 2.56 -19.55
CA ASN A 155 14.55 2.63 -20.75
C ASN A 155 15.84 3.48 -20.56
N GLY A 156 16.52 3.31 -19.42
CA GLY A 156 17.74 4.03 -19.08
C GLY A 156 17.56 5.50 -18.69
N THR A 157 16.32 6.00 -18.65
CA THR A 157 15.99 7.37 -18.25
C THR A 157 15.39 7.40 -16.86
N THR A 158 15.82 8.35 -16.03
CA THR A 158 15.21 8.63 -14.72
C THR A 158 14.27 9.82 -14.86
N SER A 159 13.05 9.69 -14.35
CA SER A 159 12.03 10.73 -14.39
C SER A 159 11.21 10.75 -13.09
N PRO A 160 10.54 11.87 -12.75
CA PRO A 160 9.56 11.87 -11.68
C PRO A 160 8.38 10.92 -11.98
N PRO A 161 7.79 10.28 -10.95
CA PRO A 161 6.58 9.46 -11.12
C PRO A 161 5.41 10.27 -11.66
N THR A 162 4.62 9.63 -12.53
CA THR A 162 3.39 10.18 -13.11
C THR A 162 2.17 9.57 -12.44
N THR A 163 0.95 10.06 -12.70
CA THR A 163 -0.24 9.41 -12.13
C THR A 163 -0.40 7.96 -12.61
N LEU A 164 0.09 7.64 -13.82
CA LEU A 164 0.06 6.29 -14.38
C LEU A 164 1.18 5.39 -13.86
N GLN A 165 2.19 5.97 -13.19
CA GLN A 165 3.40 5.29 -12.73
C GLN A 165 3.74 5.75 -11.31
N GLY A 166 3.52 4.89 -10.33
CA GLY A 166 3.78 5.21 -8.92
C GLY A 166 2.54 5.50 -8.09
N ASN A 167 1.32 5.33 -8.62
CA ASN A 167 0.09 5.28 -7.82
C ASN A 167 -0.63 3.95 -8.10
N ILE A 168 -0.44 2.95 -7.23
CA ILE A 168 -0.93 1.58 -7.41
C ILE A 168 -1.53 1.07 -6.09
N ILE A 169 -2.72 0.50 -6.17
CA ILE A 169 -3.32 -0.36 -5.14
C ILE A 169 -3.35 -1.79 -5.69
N GLY A 170 -2.37 -2.57 -5.24
CA GLY A 170 -2.26 -3.99 -5.55
C GLY A 170 -3.14 -4.82 -4.63
N ILE A 171 -4.06 -5.61 -5.19
CA ILE A 171 -5.01 -6.42 -4.42
C ILE A 171 -4.73 -7.92 -4.43
N ASN A 172 -3.63 -8.34 -5.04
CA ASN A 172 -3.23 -9.74 -5.03
C ASN A 172 -3.08 -10.26 -3.59
N SER A 173 -3.46 -11.52 -3.38
CA SER A 173 -3.37 -12.16 -2.06
C SER A 173 -1.93 -12.45 -1.64
N SER A 174 -0.97 -12.53 -2.56
CA SER A 174 0.42 -12.84 -2.28
C SER A 174 1.20 -11.62 -1.76
N PHE A 175 2.46 -11.84 -1.36
CA PHE A 175 3.40 -10.76 -1.09
C PHE A 175 3.92 -10.18 -2.38
N ASN A 176 4.20 -8.89 -2.36
CA ASN A 176 4.83 -8.21 -3.46
C ASN A 176 6.17 -7.65 -3.00
N SER A 177 7.24 -8.39 -3.28
CA SER A 177 8.60 -8.06 -2.84
C SER A 177 8.97 -6.64 -3.26
N VAL A 178 9.61 -5.95 -2.34
CA VAL A 178 10.35 -4.70 -2.59
C VAL A 178 11.79 -4.95 -2.19
N GLN A 179 12.73 -4.35 -2.90
CA GLN A 179 14.16 -4.57 -2.66
C GLN A 179 14.80 -3.28 -2.19
N THR A 180 15.83 -3.37 -1.36
CA THR A 180 16.65 -2.20 -1.09
C THR A 180 17.30 -1.71 -2.39
N VAL A 181 17.37 -0.40 -2.57
CA VAL A 181 18.01 0.19 -3.77
C VAL A 181 19.44 -0.31 -3.87
N GLY A 182 19.81 -0.83 -5.05
CA GLY A 182 21.13 -1.42 -5.31
C GLY A 182 21.24 -2.92 -5.01
N SER A 183 20.19 -3.57 -4.48
CA SER A 183 20.16 -5.03 -4.37
C SER A 183 20.10 -5.67 -5.76
N THR A 184 20.85 -6.77 -5.92
CA THR A 184 20.85 -7.59 -7.15
C THR A 184 19.97 -8.83 -7.04
N SER A 185 19.38 -9.12 -5.87
CA SER A 185 18.55 -10.31 -5.67
C SER A 185 17.06 -9.97 -5.65
N GLN A 186 16.32 -10.52 -6.62
CA GLN A 186 14.86 -10.62 -6.53
C GLN A 186 14.49 -11.73 -5.53
N GLY A 187 14.61 -11.43 -4.24
CA GLY A 187 14.17 -12.34 -3.18
C GLY A 187 12.64 -12.50 -3.21
N THR A 188 12.18 -13.74 -3.14
CA THR A 188 10.82 -14.02 -2.67
C THR A 188 10.80 -13.76 -1.16
N THR A 189 9.79 -13.04 -0.69
CA THR A 189 9.58 -12.78 0.75
C THR A 189 8.23 -13.30 1.19
N SER A 190 8.17 -13.77 2.44
CA SER A 190 6.95 -14.17 3.14
C SER A 190 6.63 -13.24 4.31
N THR A 191 7.34 -12.10 4.42
CA THR A 191 7.19 -11.17 5.54
C THR A 191 6.72 -9.81 5.07
N VAL A 192 5.78 -9.22 5.80
CA VAL A 192 5.30 -7.85 5.55
C VAL A 192 6.34 -6.85 6.04
N CYS A 193 6.56 -5.78 5.29
CA CYS A 193 7.42 -4.68 5.76
C CYS A 193 6.89 -4.12 7.08
N SER A 194 7.81 -3.89 8.02
CA SER A 194 7.53 -3.31 9.33
C SER A 194 8.72 -2.48 9.78
N LEU A 195 8.54 -1.63 10.80
CA LEU A 195 9.64 -0.81 11.34
C LEU A 195 10.84 -1.63 11.83
N THR A 196 10.65 -2.92 12.13
CA THR A 196 11.71 -3.84 12.57
C THR A 196 12.21 -4.77 11.47
N ASN A 197 11.58 -4.77 10.28
CA ASN A 197 11.97 -5.61 9.14
C ASN A 197 11.81 -4.83 7.82
N LEU A 198 12.93 -4.27 7.33
CA LEU A 198 13.00 -3.40 6.16
C LEU A 198 13.90 -3.93 5.03
N SER A 199 14.66 -5.01 5.26
CA SER A 199 15.72 -5.48 4.33
C SER A 199 15.35 -6.71 3.50
N ASN A 200 14.25 -7.40 3.80
CA ASN A 200 13.74 -8.52 3.00
C ASN A 200 12.23 -8.70 3.22
N CYS A 201 11.48 -7.66 2.88
CA CYS A 201 10.05 -7.59 3.17
C CYS A 201 9.23 -7.28 1.90
N GLY A 202 7.94 -7.55 1.97
CA GLY A 202 7.00 -7.33 0.89
C GLY A 202 5.88 -6.38 1.30
N LEU A 203 5.26 -5.78 0.29
CA LEU A 203 3.98 -5.13 0.44
C LEU A 203 2.87 -6.19 0.38
N VAL A 204 1.75 -5.91 1.04
CA VAL A 204 0.55 -6.77 1.04
C VAL A 204 -0.69 -5.94 0.76
N SER A 205 -1.70 -6.57 0.17
CA SER A 205 -2.96 -5.91 -0.18
C SER A 205 -3.54 -5.12 1.00
N PRO A 206 -3.96 -3.85 0.80
CA PRO A 206 -4.58 -3.05 1.86
C PRO A 206 -5.88 -3.67 2.38
N PHE A 207 -6.53 -4.53 1.59
CA PHE A 207 -7.72 -5.28 2.00
C PHE A 207 -7.46 -6.26 3.15
N ARG A 208 -6.20 -6.64 3.40
CA ARG A 208 -5.81 -7.47 4.56
C ARG A 208 -5.74 -6.68 5.87
N SER A 209 -5.82 -5.36 5.80
CA SER A 209 -5.63 -4.46 6.94
C SER A 209 -6.79 -3.46 7.05
N ILE A 210 -7.97 -3.79 6.56
CA ILE A 210 -9.15 -2.92 6.71
C ILE A 210 -9.55 -2.89 8.18
N ASN A 211 -9.78 -1.68 8.69
CA ASN A 211 -10.33 -1.51 10.01
C ASN A 211 -11.87 -1.61 9.93
N PHE A 212 -12.42 -2.78 10.26
CA PHE A 212 -13.86 -2.93 10.40
C PHE A 212 -14.31 -2.34 11.74
N ALA A 213 -15.48 -1.70 11.77
CA ALA A 213 -16.09 -1.32 13.03
C ALA A 213 -16.33 -2.58 13.89
N GLN A 214 -16.30 -2.42 15.21
CA GLN A 214 -16.52 -3.54 16.14
C GLN A 214 -17.88 -4.20 15.85
N GLY A 215 -17.87 -5.49 15.52
CA GLY A 215 -19.07 -6.27 15.20
C GLY A 215 -19.49 -6.28 13.72
N VAL A 216 -18.65 -5.80 12.80
CA VAL A 216 -18.91 -5.87 11.35
C VAL A 216 -18.13 -7.03 10.72
N ASP A 217 -18.85 -7.96 10.09
CA ASP A 217 -18.28 -8.99 9.23
C ASP A 217 -17.79 -8.37 7.92
N GLY A 218 -16.56 -8.70 7.51
CA GLY A 218 -15.93 -8.12 6.32
C GLY A 218 -16.49 -8.68 5.02
N GLY A 219 -16.99 -7.80 4.14
CA GLY A 219 -17.37 -8.12 2.77
C GLY A 219 -17.40 -6.87 1.90
N PHE A 220 -16.96 -6.98 0.64
CA PHE A 220 -17.00 -5.89 -0.34
C PHE A 220 -17.77 -6.32 -1.58
N LEU A 221 -18.49 -5.36 -2.18
CA LEU A 221 -19.13 -5.53 -3.47
C LEU A 221 -18.53 -4.51 -4.43
N LEU A 222 -17.87 -5.00 -5.49
CA LEU A 222 -17.46 -4.17 -6.62
C LEU A 222 -18.70 -3.97 -7.49
N LYS A 223 -19.12 -2.72 -7.68
CA LYS A 223 -20.25 -2.37 -8.55
C LYS A 223 -19.74 -1.67 -9.80
#